data_AF-A0A2E9Y1W5-F1
#
_entry.id   AF-A0A2E9Y1W5-F1
#
_cell.length_a   1.000
_cell.length_b   1.000
_cell.length_c   1.000
_cell.angle_alpha   90.00
_cell.angle_beta   90.00
_cell.angle_gamma   90.00
#
_symmetry.space_group_name_H-M   'P 1'
#
loop_
_entity.id
_entity.type
_entity.pdbx_description
1 polymer ?
#
loop_
_entity_poly.entity_id
_entity_poly.type
_entity_poly.pdbx_seq_one_letter_code
_entity_poly.pdbx_strand_id
1 'polypeptide(L)'
;MVEMPMAKMANIGRQLSHAGTVFLDALLPPQCPCCGAMEDRQGNLCTPCWSGIRFLEAPCCQACGFSFPHDEGEDALCAACSRRLPDFDKARAVLAYDEHSRSLLPRLKHGDRPDGVPAFGQ
;
A
#
# COMPACT_ATOMS: atom_id res chain seq x y z
N MET A 1 43.00 9.43 24.55
CA MET A 1 42.38 9.29 23.22
C MET A 1 42.08 7.82 23.01
N VAL A 2 40.91 7.35 23.43
CA VAL A 2 40.43 6.00 23.13
C VAL A 2 39.67 6.11 21.82
N GLU A 3 40.28 5.63 20.74
CA GLU A 3 39.60 5.53 19.45
C GLU A 3 38.54 4.42 19.57
N MET A 4 37.27 4.80 19.69
CA MET A 4 36.15 3.87 19.54
C MET A 4 35.95 3.60 18.04
N PRO A 5 36.09 2.35 17.56
CA PRO A 5 35.89 2.06 16.14
C PRO A 5 34.42 2.27 15.77
N MET A 6 34.15 3.11 14.75
CA MET A 6 32.83 3.45 14.20
C MET A 6 31.90 2.24 14.03
N ALA A 7 32.45 1.06 13.70
CA ALA A 7 31.70 -0.19 13.56
C ALA A 7 31.00 -0.65 14.86
N LYS A 8 31.59 -0.38 16.03
CA LYS A 8 31.04 -0.78 17.34
C LYS A 8 29.87 0.13 17.74
N MET A 9 29.95 1.43 17.42
CA MET A 9 28.85 2.39 17.61
C MET A 9 27.66 2.09 16.68
N ALA A 10 27.93 1.75 15.42
CA ALA A 10 26.90 1.37 14.46
C ALA A 10 26.14 0.09 14.87
N ASN A 11 26.83 -0.85 15.52
CA ASN A 11 26.21 -2.10 15.99
C ASN A 11 25.38 -1.89 17.26
N ILE A 12 25.86 -1.06 18.20
CA ILE A 12 25.11 -0.69 19.42
C ILE A 12 23.83 0.07 19.06
N GLY A 13 23.91 1.03 18.13
CA GLY A 13 22.73 1.77 17.66
C GLY A 13 21.67 0.86 17.03
N ARG A 14 22.09 -0.12 16.23
CA ARG A 14 21.19 -1.11 15.61
C ARG A 14 20.54 -2.03 16.63
N GLN A 15 21.29 -2.46 17.65
CA GLN A 15 20.74 -3.31 18.71
C GLN A 15 19.75 -2.57 19.62
N LEU A 16 20.04 -1.30 19.96
CA LEU A 16 19.10 -0.45 20.70
C LEU A 16 17.79 -0.22 19.91
N SER A 17 17.91 0.07 18.61
CA SER A 17 16.74 0.23 17.75
C SER A 17 15.90 -1.05 17.68
N HIS A 18 16.55 -2.22 17.55
CA HIS A 18 15.84 -3.49 17.45
C HIS A 18 15.11 -3.84 18.75
N ALA A 19 15.77 -3.67 19.90
CA ALA A 19 15.13 -3.87 21.20
C ALA A 19 13.93 -2.92 21.39
N GLY A 20 14.05 -1.68 20.93
CA GLY A 20 12.95 -0.70 20.92
C GLY A 20 11.76 -1.16 20.07
N THR A 21 12.01 -1.64 18.84
CA THR A 21 10.95 -2.18 17.97
C THR A 21 10.26 -3.38 18.59
N VAL A 22 11.01 -4.35 19.11
CA VAL A 22 10.44 -5.55 19.76
C VAL A 22 9.57 -5.18 20.96
N PHE A 23 10.01 -4.22 21.78
CA PHE A 23 9.22 -3.74 22.91
C PHE A 23 7.93 -3.03 22.45
N LEU A 24 8.02 -2.20 21.41
CA LEU A 24 6.84 -1.54 20.84
C LEU A 24 5.88 -2.55 20.23
N ASP A 25 6.35 -3.56 19.50
CA ASP A 25 5.49 -4.59 18.91
C ASP A 25 4.83 -5.46 19.99
N ALA A 26 5.44 -5.60 21.18
CA ALA A 26 4.79 -6.26 22.31
C ALA A 26 3.64 -5.43 22.91
N LEU A 27 3.76 -4.10 22.92
CA LEU A 27 2.73 -3.20 23.44
C LEU A 27 1.67 -2.83 22.39
N LEU A 28 2.07 -2.73 21.13
CA LEU A 28 1.30 -2.29 19.97
C LEU A 28 1.50 -3.33 18.86
N PRO A 29 0.89 -4.53 19.01
CA PRO A 29 1.09 -5.63 18.08
C PRO A 29 0.71 -5.21 16.65
N PRO A 30 1.48 -5.63 15.63
CA PRO A 30 1.13 -5.39 14.26
C PRO A 30 -0.24 -5.97 13.92
N GLN A 31 -1.03 -5.17 13.21
CA GLN A 31 -2.40 -5.54 12.85
C GLN A 31 -2.64 -5.26 11.37
N CYS A 32 -3.46 -6.11 10.76
CA CYS A 32 -3.97 -5.91 9.41
C CYS A 32 -4.71 -4.56 9.34
N PRO A 33 -4.31 -3.63 8.45
CA PRO A 33 -4.94 -2.32 8.35
C PRO A 33 -6.39 -2.40 7.82
N CYS A 34 -6.78 -3.51 7.19
CA CYS A 34 -8.16 -3.76 6.75
C CYS A 34 -9.08 -4.22 7.90
N CYS A 35 -8.75 -5.35 8.56
CA CYS A 35 -9.66 -6.02 9.51
C CYS A 35 -9.18 -5.99 10.98
N GLY A 36 -7.92 -5.67 11.25
CA GLY A 36 -7.34 -5.67 12.59
C GLY A 36 -6.82 -7.02 13.10
N ALA A 37 -6.79 -8.07 12.28
CA ALA A 37 -6.16 -9.34 12.63
C ALA A 37 -4.67 -9.15 12.93
N MET A 38 -4.08 -9.94 13.83
CA MET A 38 -2.65 -9.85 14.15
C MET A 38 -1.79 -10.29 12.97
N GLU A 39 -0.76 -9.51 12.68
CA GLU A 39 0.22 -9.75 11.63
C GLU A 39 1.63 -9.88 12.18
N ASP A 40 2.54 -10.41 11.37
CA ASP A 40 3.96 -10.52 11.70
C ASP A 40 4.71 -9.19 11.55
N ARG A 41 4.18 -8.26 10.74
CA ARG A 41 4.79 -6.98 10.43
C ARG A 41 3.76 -5.88 10.23
N GLN A 42 4.11 -4.67 10.68
CA GLN A 42 3.28 -3.48 10.47
C GLN A 42 3.05 -3.21 8.98
N GLY A 43 1.80 -2.92 8.63
CA GLY A 43 1.40 -2.64 7.26
C GLY A 43 1.19 -3.87 6.37
N ASN A 44 1.26 -5.10 6.90
CA ASN A 44 0.86 -6.29 6.15
C ASN A 44 -0.66 -6.46 6.14
N LEU A 45 -1.22 -6.96 5.03
CA LEU A 45 -2.61 -7.42 4.98
C LEU A 45 -2.64 -8.91 5.32
N CYS A 46 -3.58 -9.30 6.19
CA CYS A 46 -3.83 -10.71 6.45
C CYS A 46 -4.21 -11.44 5.17
N THR A 47 -3.90 -12.74 5.07
CA THR A 47 -4.18 -13.54 3.87
C THR A 47 -5.62 -13.41 3.36
N PRO A 48 -6.67 -13.46 4.20
CA PRO A 48 -8.05 -13.25 3.72
C PRO A 48 -8.29 -11.87 3.12
N CYS A 49 -7.75 -10.81 3.72
CA CYS A 49 -7.92 -9.45 3.20
C CYS A 49 -7.14 -9.26 1.90
N TRP A 50 -5.90 -9.75 1.84
CA TRP A 50 -5.07 -9.70 0.63
C TRP A 50 -5.74 -10.42 -0.54
N SER A 51 -6.18 -11.67 -0.35
CA SER A 51 -6.81 -12.48 -1.40
C SER A 51 -8.16 -11.93 -1.87
N GLY A 52 -8.82 -11.09 -1.07
CA GLY A 52 -10.04 -10.40 -1.48
C GLY A 52 -9.79 -9.16 -2.34
N ILE A 53 -8.58 -8.59 -2.35
CA ILE A 53 -8.28 -7.41 -3.15
C ILE A 53 -8.33 -7.77 -4.64
N ARG A 54 -9.17 -7.04 -5.36
CA ARG A 54 -9.20 -7.10 -6.81
C ARG A 54 -8.27 -6.03 -7.39
N PHE A 55 -7.10 -6.48 -7.84
CA PHE A 55 -6.14 -5.63 -8.54
C PHE A 55 -6.63 -5.28 -9.95
N LEU A 56 -6.34 -4.06 -10.38
CA LEU A 56 -6.72 -3.54 -11.70
C LEU A 56 -5.50 -3.52 -12.62
N GLU A 57 -5.55 -4.34 -13.65
CA GLU A 57 -4.51 -4.46 -14.66
C GLU A 57 -5.04 -4.08 -16.06
N ALA A 58 -4.21 -4.25 -17.10
CA ALA A 58 -4.69 -4.15 -18.47
C ALA A 58 -5.77 -5.23 -18.76
N PRO A 59 -6.76 -4.96 -19.64
CA PRO A 59 -6.87 -3.82 -20.53
C PRO A 59 -7.59 -2.61 -19.89
N CYS A 60 -7.09 -1.40 -20.15
CA CYS A 60 -7.68 -0.16 -19.63
C CYS A 60 -7.30 1.05 -20.49
N CYS A 61 -8.09 2.12 -20.35
CA CYS A 61 -7.87 3.38 -21.06
C CYS A 61 -6.49 3.98 -20.74
N GLN A 62 -5.74 4.34 -21.77
CA GLN A 62 -4.39 4.87 -21.62
C GLN A 62 -4.35 6.24 -20.90
N ALA A 63 -5.41 7.05 -21.05
CA ALA A 63 -5.52 8.34 -20.37
C ALA A 63 -6.09 8.18 -18.96
N CYS A 64 -7.36 7.78 -18.80
CA CYS A 64 -8.05 7.81 -17.51
C CYS A 64 -7.97 6.51 -16.69
N GLY A 65 -7.44 5.42 -17.24
CA GLY A 65 -7.35 4.12 -16.55
C GLY A 65 -8.67 3.37 -16.42
N PHE A 66 -9.74 3.79 -17.11
CA PHE A 66 -11.01 3.05 -17.16
C PHE A 66 -10.79 1.61 -17.64
N SER A 67 -11.21 0.62 -16.86
CA SER A 67 -11.04 -0.80 -17.20
C SER A 67 -11.94 -1.21 -18.35
N PHE A 68 -11.36 -1.91 -19.33
CA PHE A 68 -12.11 -2.44 -20.47
C PHE A 68 -12.55 -3.89 -20.22
N PRO A 69 -13.69 -4.31 -20.80
CA PRO A 69 -14.13 -5.70 -20.72
C PRO A 69 -13.29 -6.63 -21.60
N HIS A 70 -12.65 -6.12 -22.65
CA HIS A 70 -11.81 -6.86 -23.58
C HIS A 70 -10.59 -6.01 -23.95
N ASP A 71 -9.60 -6.64 -24.57
CA ASP A 71 -8.46 -5.92 -25.12
C ASP A 71 -8.89 -5.07 -26.32
N GLU A 72 -8.67 -3.76 -26.22
CA GLU A 72 -9.01 -2.76 -27.23
C GLU A 72 -7.76 -2.33 -28.04
N GLY A 73 -6.60 -2.95 -27.76
CA GLY A 73 -5.30 -2.64 -28.36
C GLY A 73 -4.43 -1.70 -27.53
N GLU A 74 -3.19 -1.52 -27.98
CA GLU A 74 -2.24 -0.60 -27.35
C GLU A 74 -2.72 0.85 -27.44
N ASP A 75 -2.47 1.62 -26.39
CA ASP A 75 -2.85 3.03 -26.26
C ASP A 75 -4.36 3.33 -26.43
N ALA A 76 -5.21 2.31 -26.29
CA ALA A 76 -6.65 2.45 -26.44
C ALA A 76 -7.25 3.51 -25.50
N LEU A 77 -8.15 4.33 -26.05
CA LEU A 77 -8.89 5.37 -25.32
C LEU A 77 -10.35 4.97 -25.15
N CYS A 78 -10.90 5.16 -23.95
CA CYS A 78 -12.33 4.99 -23.75
C CYS A 78 -13.13 6.06 -24.49
N ALA A 79 -14.43 5.82 -24.70
CA ALA A 79 -15.30 6.74 -25.45
C ALA A 79 -15.37 8.16 -24.87
N ALA A 80 -15.14 8.32 -23.57
CA ALA A 80 -15.06 9.65 -22.94
C ALA A 80 -13.74 10.36 -23.31
N CYS A 81 -12.61 9.68 -23.16
CA CYS A 81 -11.28 10.23 -23.45
C CYS A 81 -11.05 10.47 -24.94
N SER A 82 -11.67 9.68 -25.83
CA SER A 82 -11.58 9.91 -27.28
C SER A 82 -12.30 11.18 -27.74
N ARG A 83 -13.31 11.64 -26.98
CA ARG A 83 -14.02 12.90 -27.25
C ARG A 83 -13.30 14.11 -26.68
N ARG A 84 -12.77 13.98 -25.46
CA ARG A 84 -12.02 15.02 -24.78
C ARG A 84 -11.05 14.39 -23.80
N LEU A 85 -9.77 14.70 -23.96
CA LEU A 85 -8.76 14.28 -23.00
C LEU A 85 -8.92 15.02 -21.66
N PRO A 86 -8.64 14.35 -20.53
CA PRO A 86 -8.57 15.01 -19.23
C PRO A 86 -7.35 15.93 -19.14
N ASP A 87 -7.33 16.82 -18.15
CA ASP A 87 -6.23 17.77 -17.92
C ASP A 87 -4.97 17.12 -17.27
N PHE A 88 -4.91 15.79 -17.25
CA PHE A 88 -3.79 15.02 -16.72
C PHE A 88 -3.28 14.04 -17.78
N ASP A 89 -2.00 13.70 -17.72
CA ASP A 89 -1.37 12.82 -18.71
C ASP A 89 -1.88 11.37 -18.59
N LYS A 90 -1.97 10.85 -17.36
CA LYS A 90 -2.38 9.48 -17.09
C LYS A 90 -2.92 9.30 -15.68
N ALA A 91 -3.97 8.50 -15.54
CA ALA A 91 -4.50 8.03 -14.26
C ALA A 91 -4.55 6.50 -14.25
N ARG A 92 -4.07 5.89 -13.15
CA ARG A 92 -4.10 4.44 -12.93
C ARG A 92 -4.50 4.12 -11.50
N ALA A 93 -5.52 3.28 -11.36
CA ALA A 93 -5.87 2.67 -10.08
C ALA A 93 -5.15 1.32 -9.95
N VAL A 94 -4.64 1.02 -8.76
CA VAL A 94 -4.00 -0.26 -8.44
C VAL A 94 -5.03 -1.35 -8.15
N LEU A 95 -6.18 -0.96 -7.56
CA LEU A 95 -7.22 -1.87 -7.12
C LEU A 95 -8.61 -1.29 -7.35
N ALA A 96 -9.61 -2.17 -7.46
CA ALA A 96 -11.01 -1.78 -7.52
C ALA A 96 -11.47 -1.33 -6.14
N TYR A 97 -12.23 -0.23 -6.08
CA TYR A 97 -12.84 0.22 -4.83
C TYR A 97 -14.17 -0.52 -4.60
N ASP A 98 -14.11 -1.60 -3.83
CA ASP A 98 -15.23 -2.52 -3.56
C ASP A 98 -15.23 -2.97 -2.09
N GLU A 99 -16.09 -3.91 -1.71
CA GLU A 99 -16.23 -4.37 -0.32
C GLU A 99 -14.93 -4.86 0.33
N HIS A 100 -13.97 -5.35 -0.46
CA HIS A 100 -12.71 -5.90 0.05
C HIS A 100 -11.63 -4.84 0.28
N SER A 101 -11.64 -3.77 -0.51
CA SER A 101 -10.64 -2.68 -0.41
C SER A 101 -11.18 -1.42 0.28
N ARG A 102 -12.50 -1.25 0.34
CA ARG A 102 -13.16 -0.01 0.77
C ARG A 102 -12.80 0.42 2.18
N SER A 103 -12.57 -0.50 3.11
CA SER A 103 -12.26 -0.17 4.50
C SER A 103 -10.88 0.47 4.67
N LEU A 104 -9.94 0.21 3.75
CA LEU A 104 -8.57 0.70 3.82
C LEU A 104 -8.48 2.22 3.74
N LEU A 105 -9.23 2.83 2.82
CA LEU A 105 -9.16 4.28 2.56
C LEU A 105 -9.71 5.14 3.72
N PRO A 106 -10.91 4.87 4.28
CA PRO A 106 -11.42 5.63 5.42
C PRO A 106 -10.58 5.44 6.67
N ARG A 107 -10.05 4.23 6.92
CA ARG A 107 -9.14 3.99 8.05
C ARG A 107 -7.86 4.82 7.94
N LEU A 108 -7.30 4.94 6.74
CA LEU A 108 -6.15 5.80 6.49
C LEU A 108 -6.52 7.29 6.62
N LYS A 109 -7.58 7.75 5.93
CA LYS A 109 -7.93 9.18 5.84
C LYS A 109 -8.53 9.75 7.12
N HIS A 110 -9.29 8.94 7.86
CA HIS A 110 -10.15 9.39 8.95
C HIS A 110 -10.04 8.53 10.21
N GLY A 111 -9.42 7.35 10.13
CA GLY A 111 -9.29 6.43 11.25
C GLY A 111 -8.04 6.65 12.11
N ASP A 112 -7.21 7.64 11.78
CA ASP A 112 -5.91 7.86 12.41
C ASP A 112 -5.04 6.59 12.44
N ARG A 113 -5.04 5.88 11.30
CA ARG A 113 -4.27 4.64 11.09
C ARG A 113 -3.14 4.82 10.06
N PRO A 114 -2.14 5.68 10.33
CA PRO A 114 -0.98 5.83 9.42
C PRO A 114 -0.08 4.58 9.41
N ASP A 115 -0.22 3.69 10.39
CA ASP A 115 0.42 2.37 10.44
C ASP A 115 0.10 1.50 9.21
N GLY A 116 -1.05 1.74 8.57
CA GLY A 116 -1.46 1.04 7.35
C GLY A 116 -0.85 1.57 6.06
N VAL A 117 -0.13 2.70 6.06
CA VAL A 117 0.47 3.30 4.85
C VAL A 117 1.32 2.32 4.04
N PRO A 118 2.19 1.48 4.65
CA PRO A 118 3.01 0.56 3.88
C PRO A 118 2.20 -0.39 3.01
N ALA A 119 0.97 -0.77 3.41
CA ALA A 119 0.12 -1.69 2.65
C ALA A 119 -0.25 -1.19 1.24
N PHE A 120 -0.12 0.11 0.97
CA PHE A 120 -0.51 0.72 -0.31
C PHE A 120 0.65 0.84 -1.32
N GLY A 121 1.87 0.46 -0.97
CA GLY A 121 3.05 0.68 -1.81
C GLY A 121 4.19 -0.30 -1.60
N GLN A 122 3.88 -1.55 -1.21
CA GLN A 122 4.86 -2.64 -1.16
C GLN A 122 5.02 -3.30 -2.53
#